data_AF-A0A7W2A4L2-F1
#
_entry.id   AF-A0A7W2A4L2-F1
#
_cell.length_a   1.000
_cell.length_b   1.000
_cell.length_c   1.000
_cell.angle_alpha   90.00
_cell.angle_beta   90.00
_cell.angle_gamma   90.00
#
_symmetry.space_group_name_H-M   'P 1'
#
loop_
_entity.id
_entity.type
_entity.pdbx_description
1 polymer ?
#
loop_
_entity_poly.entity_id
_entity_poly.type
_entity_poly.pdbx_seq_one_letter_code
_entity_poly.pdbx_strand_id
1 'polypeptide(L)'
;MDDLSTTRAACDPVAGCECSCERGWQDVQDEVNRALDSADPLERNRRITKAYNDLAKADSRNLWVKLASYVSIQGGCAMQRVQSWYSVYPPGRWVINKPAALEALAAANSTIFSSIYPVMRFAQKCGAAQLRKCVESGAFTVDSQLLVAMDNIESGELGAAADIIARYEQVKIVQPVYEKYAGGFNGLMRGEAMLPGDQTSIPISKECTHDSDMLVDIGDLDITNPEDRVQYYGRLMRRMLQQDSSARGGRNGGGGASGSW
;
A
#
# COMPACT_ATOMS: atom_id res chain seq x y z
N MET A 1 -30.03 -25.89 11.31
CA MET A 1 -28.66 -25.37 11.11
C MET A 1 -28.54 -25.13 9.63
N ASP A 2 -28.99 -23.95 9.20
CA ASP A 2 -28.87 -23.51 7.81
C ASP A 2 -27.61 -22.65 7.73
N ASP A 3 -26.59 -23.17 7.05
CA ASP A 3 -25.36 -22.44 6.79
C ASP A 3 -25.52 -21.68 5.47
N LEU A 4 -25.71 -20.36 5.61
CA LEU A 4 -25.61 -19.39 4.53
C LEU A 4 -24.16 -18.92 4.45
N SER A 5 -23.42 -19.34 3.42
CA SER A 5 -22.22 -18.61 2.99
C SER A 5 -21.95 -18.72 1.49
N THR A 6 -22.52 -17.76 0.77
CA THR A 6 -21.93 -16.93 -0.30
C THR A 6 -21.09 -17.58 -1.41
N THR A 7 -21.70 -17.65 -2.60
CA THR A 7 -21.13 -17.31 -3.93
C THR A 7 -19.64 -17.57 -4.15
N ARG A 8 -19.27 -18.83 -4.32
CA ARG A 8 -18.27 -19.20 -5.34
C ARG A 8 -18.97 -19.11 -6.70
N ALA A 9 -18.46 -18.26 -7.60
CA ALA A 9 -18.86 -18.31 -9.01
C ALA A 9 -18.73 -19.77 -9.49
N ALA A 10 -19.76 -20.26 -10.15
CA ALA A 10 -19.94 -21.68 -10.50
C ALA A 10 -18.67 -22.26 -11.16
N CYS A 11 -17.96 -23.13 -10.43
CA CYS A 11 -16.89 -23.95 -10.95
C CYS A 11 -17.50 -25.22 -11.56
N ASP A 12 -16.92 -25.69 -12.67
CA ASP A 12 -17.17 -27.04 -13.20
C ASP A 12 -16.81 -28.07 -12.12
N PRO A 13 -17.72 -28.99 -11.73
CA PRO A 13 -17.51 -29.93 -10.63
C PRO A 13 -16.41 -30.97 -10.90
N VAL A 14 -15.89 -31.12 -12.12
CA VAL A 14 -14.95 -32.20 -12.47
C VAL A 14 -13.48 -31.74 -12.56
N ALA A 15 -13.21 -30.46 -12.85
CA ALA A 15 -11.84 -29.99 -13.09
C ALA A 15 -11.22 -29.17 -11.94
N GLY A 16 -12.02 -28.69 -10.98
CA GLY A 16 -11.56 -27.65 -10.07
C GLY A 16 -11.28 -26.33 -10.82
N CYS A 17 -11.36 -25.21 -10.12
CA CYS A 17 -11.04 -23.91 -10.70
C CYS A 17 -9.50 -23.75 -10.77
N GLU A 18 -8.83 -24.43 -11.71
CA GLU A 18 -7.39 -24.22 -11.95
C GLU A 18 -7.20 -22.83 -12.58
N CYS A 19 -6.48 -21.94 -11.88
CA CYS A 19 -6.17 -20.62 -12.41
C CYS A 19 -5.13 -20.75 -13.53
N SER A 20 -5.55 -20.59 -14.80
CA SER A 20 -4.61 -20.55 -15.92
C SER A 20 -3.79 -19.25 -15.90
N CYS A 21 -2.58 -19.30 -16.47
CA CYS A 21 -1.66 -18.16 -16.51
C CYS A 21 -2.27 -16.95 -17.21
N GLU A 22 -2.79 -17.15 -18.43
CA GLU A 22 -3.38 -16.08 -19.24
C GLU A 22 -4.62 -15.50 -18.57
N ARG A 23 -5.58 -16.34 -18.17
CA ARG A 23 -6.85 -15.86 -17.61
C ARG A 23 -6.64 -15.21 -16.25
N GLY A 24 -5.82 -15.84 -15.40
CA GLY A 24 -5.48 -15.30 -14.09
C GLY A 24 -4.81 -13.94 -14.19
N TRP A 25 -3.82 -13.79 -15.07
CA TRP A 25 -3.11 -12.54 -15.24
C TRP A 25 -3.98 -11.46 -15.89
N GLN A 26 -4.77 -11.82 -16.91
CA GLN A 26 -5.71 -10.90 -17.55
C GLN A 26 -6.72 -10.33 -16.56
N ASP A 27 -7.33 -11.17 -15.71
CA ASP A 27 -8.28 -10.71 -14.70
C ASP A 27 -7.65 -9.72 -13.71
N VAL A 28 -6.37 -9.93 -13.37
CA VAL A 28 -5.61 -9.02 -12.50
C VAL A 28 -5.29 -7.71 -13.22
N GLN A 29 -4.88 -7.77 -14.48
CA GLN A 29 -4.63 -6.56 -15.29
C GLN A 29 -5.91 -5.74 -15.48
N ASP A 30 -7.07 -6.38 -15.66
CA ASP A 30 -8.36 -5.70 -15.72
C ASP A 30 -8.70 -4.99 -14.40
N GLU A 31 -8.38 -5.60 -13.26
CA GLU A 31 -8.51 -4.96 -11.93
C GLU A 31 -7.60 -3.73 -11.79
N VAL A 32 -6.34 -3.86 -12.22
CA VAL A 32 -5.36 -2.77 -12.20
C VAL A 32 -5.81 -1.62 -13.09
N ASN A 33 -6.20 -1.92 -14.33
CA ASN A 33 -6.68 -0.92 -15.29
C ASN A 33 -7.90 -0.17 -14.76
N ARG A 34 -8.89 -0.86 -14.20
CA ARG A 34 -10.07 -0.21 -13.59
C ARG A 34 -9.71 0.73 -12.42
N ALA A 35 -8.72 0.36 -11.62
CA ALA A 35 -8.26 1.20 -10.51
C ALA A 35 -7.53 2.45 -11.00
N LEU A 36 -6.79 2.34 -12.12
CA LEU A 36 -6.04 3.44 -12.72
C LEU A 36 -6.87 4.32 -13.67
N ASP A 37 -8.04 3.84 -14.11
CA ASP A 37 -8.93 4.51 -15.08
C ASP A 37 -9.71 5.69 -14.48
N SER A 38 -8.99 6.72 -14.06
CA SER A 38 -9.54 8.01 -13.64
C SER A 38 -8.53 9.11 -13.93
N ALA A 39 -8.95 10.18 -14.61
CA ALA A 39 -8.13 11.38 -14.77
C ALA A 39 -7.97 12.17 -13.46
N ASP A 40 -8.93 12.05 -12.54
CA ASP A 40 -8.84 12.65 -11.21
C ASP A 40 -7.90 11.82 -10.32
N PRO A 41 -6.76 12.38 -9.84
CA PRO A 41 -5.81 11.68 -9.00
C PRO A 41 -6.40 11.24 -7.65
N LEU A 42 -7.37 11.97 -7.09
CA LEU A 42 -8.00 11.59 -5.82
C LEU A 42 -8.92 10.39 -5.98
N GLU A 43 -9.77 10.40 -7.01
CA GLU A 43 -10.62 9.24 -7.31
C GLU A 43 -9.77 8.01 -7.69
N ARG A 44 -8.68 8.20 -8.45
CA ARG A 44 -7.73 7.12 -8.75
C ARG A 44 -7.12 6.55 -7.46
N ASN A 45 -6.62 7.41 -6.57
CA ASN A 45 -6.07 7.00 -5.27
C ASN A 45 -7.10 6.25 -4.42
N ARG A 46 -8.37 6.68 -4.43
CA ARG A 46 -9.45 6.01 -3.71
C ARG A 46 -9.66 4.58 -4.22
N ARG A 47 -9.62 4.37 -5.54
CA ARG A 47 -9.74 3.03 -6.14
C ARG A 47 -8.55 2.14 -5.83
N ILE A 48 -7.32 2.66 -5.95
CA ILE A 48 -6.09 1.96 -5.54
C ILE A 48 -6.17 1.56 -4.06
N THR A 49 -6.54 2.50 -3.19
CA THR A 49 -6.69 2.26 -1.75
C THR A 49 -7.72 1.16 -1.47
N LYS A 50 -8.85 1.17 -2.19
CA LYS A 50 -9.85 0.10 -2.08
C LYS A 50 -9.26 -1.25 -2.47
N ALA A 51 -8.53 -1.33 -3.58
CA ALA A 51 -7.90 -2.56 -4.04
C ALA A 51 -6.89 -3.13 -3.02
N TYR A 52 -6.08 -2.26 -2.39
CA TYR A 52 -5.20 -2.67 -1.29
C TYR A 52 -5.96 -3.15 -0.06
N ASN A 53 -7.02 -2.46 0.35
CA ASN A 53 -7.85 -2.87 1.49
C ASN A 53 -8.50 -4.23 1.26
N ASP A 54 -9.05 -4.45 0.06
CA ASP A 54 -9.69 -5.72 -0.31
C ASP A 54 -8.66 -6.85 -0.31
N LEU A 55 -7.46 -6.62 -0.86
CA LEU A 55 -6.40 -7.62 -0.87
C LEU A 55 -5.85 -7.91 0.54
N ALA A 56 -5.64 -6.88 1.37
CA ALA A 56 -5.20 -7.04 2.76
C ALA A 56 -6.21 -7.84 3.61
N LYS A 57 -7.51 -7.70 3.30
CA LYS A 57 -8.58 -8.47 3.94
C LYS A 57 -8.59 -9.93 3.45
N ALA A 58 -8.34 -10.15 2.17
CA ALA A 58 -8.33 -11.48 1.56
C ALA A 58 -7.08 -12.29 1.94
N ASP A 59 -5.93 -11.63 2.12
CA ASP A 59 -4.67 -12.25 2.53
C ASP A 59 -3.96 -11.41 3.60
N SER A 60 -4.33 -11.64 4.85
CA SER A 60 -3.73 -10.94 5.99
C SER A 60 -2.29 -11.35 6.31
N ARG A 61 -1.75 -12.40 5.65
CA ARG A 61 -0.34 -12.82 5.82
C ARG A 61 0.60 -11.89 5.07
N ASN A 62 0.13 -11.24 4.01
CA ASN A 62 0.94 -10.33 3.23
C ASN A 62 1.09 -8.98 3.95
N LEU A 63 2.12 -8.87 4.79
CA LEU A 63 2.39 -7.68 5.59
C LEU A 63 2.64 -6.43 4.75
N TRP A 64 3.29 -6.57 3.59
CA TRP A 64 3.50 -5.44 2.68
C TRP A 64 2.17 -4.89 2.16
N VAL A 65 1.26 -5.76 1.67
CA VAL A 65 -0.08 -5.33 1.21
C VAL A 65 -0.85 -4.69 2.36
N LYS A 66 -0.74 -5.26 3.56
CA LYS A 66 -1.39 -4.70 4.73
C LYS A 66 -0.89 -3.28 5.00
N LEU A 67 0.41 -3.05 5.02
CA LEU A 67 0.96 -1.70 5.21
C LEU A 67 0.58 -0.77 4.05
N ALA A 68 0.66 -1.24 2.80
CA ALA A 68 0.23 -0.51 1.59
C ALA A 68 -1.20 0.03 1.73
N SER A 69 -2.09 -0.74 2.37
CA SER A 69 -3.47 -0.33 2.63
C SER A 69 -3.61 0.83 3.64
N TYR A 70 -2.62 1.07 4.50
CA TYR A 70 -2.55 2.25 5.37
C TYR A 70 -1.89 3.41 4.64
N VAL A 71 -0.69 3.19 4.06
CA VAL A 71 0.08 4.27 3.43
C VAL A 71 -0.60 4.84 2.17
N SER A 72 -1.40 4.05 1.45
CA SER A 72 -2.21 4.53 0.32
C SER A 72 -3.32 5.50 0.77
N ILE A 73 -3.84 5.35 1.98
CA ILE A 73 -4.77 6.32 2.59
C ILE A 73 -4.02 7.61 2.86
N GLN A 74 -2.85 7.52 3.48
CA GLN A 74 -2.03 8.69 3.82
C GLN A 74 -1.55 9.44 2.57
N GLY A 75 -1.22 8.73 1.47
CA GLY A 75 -0.97 9.35 0.17
C GLY A 75 -2.18 10.12 -0.36
N GLY A 76 -3.40 9.60 -0.17
CA GLY A 76 -4.63 10.32 -0.48
C GLY A 76 -4.84 11.57 0.37
N CYS A 77 -4.56 11.49 1.68
CA CYS A 77 -4.63 12.63 2.59
C CYS A 77 -3.63 13.73 2.19
N ALA A 78 -2.41 13.35 1.79
CA ALA A 78 -1.42 14.28 1.26
C ALA A 78 -1.94 14.97 -0.02
N MET A 79 -2.53 14.23 -0.97
CA MET A 79 -3.14 14.82 -2.17
C MET A 79 -4.29 15.79 -1.83
N GLN A 80 -5.16 15.45 -0.88
CA GLN A 80 -6.25 16.34 -0.44
C GLN A 80 -5.70 17.64 0.17
N ARG A 81 -4.64 17.54 0.97
CA ARG A 81 -3.95 18.70 1.57
C ARG A 81 -3.35 19.60 0.49
N VAL A 82 -2.65 19.03 -0.48
CA VAL A 82 -2.13 19.79 -1.63
C VAL A 82 -3.27 20.46 -2.40
N GLN A 83 -4.44 19.82 -2.48
CA GLN A 83 -5.59 20.42 -3.12
C GLN A 83 -6.14 21.63 -2.38
N SER A 84 -6.11 21.61 -1.03
CA SER A 84 -6.62 22.68 -0.16
C SER A 84 -5.66 23.86 0.03
N TRP A 85 -4.37 23.76 -0.33
CA TRP A 85 -3.41 24.86 -0.16
C TRP A 85 -3.77 26.19 -0.85
N TYR A 86 -4.74 26.22 -1.78
CA TYR A 86 -5.28 27.48 -2.32
C TYR A 86 -6.12 28.31 -1.34
N SER A 87 -6.71 27.71 -0.31
CA SER A 87 -7.64 28.41 0.59
C SER A 87 -6.96 29.01 1.83
N VAL A 88 -5.70 28.67 2.09
CA VAL A 88 -5.03 28.97 3.38
C VAL A 88 -4.03 30.13 3.29
N TYR A 89 -3.50 30.46 2.11
CA TYR A 89 -2.48 31.52 1.95
C TYR A 89 -2.90 32.63 0.98
N PRO A 90 -2.65 33.91 1.31
CA PRO A 90 -3.08 35.04 0.50
C PRO A 90 -2.41 35.04 -0.89
N PRO A 91 -3.10 35.58 -1.91
CA PRO A 91 -2.57 35.66 -3.27
C PRO A 91 -1.28 36.48 -3.30
N GLY A 92 -0.19 35.89 -3.79
CA GLY A 92 1.10 36.56 -4.00
C GLY A 92 2.33 35.86 -3.42
N ARG A 93 2.17 34.75 -2.68
CA ARG A 93 3.29 34.01 -2.04
C ARG A 93 3.29 32.52 -2.40
N TRP A 94 3.08 32.18 -3.67
CA TRP A 94 3.05 30.78 -4.11
C TRP A 94 4.45 30.20 -4.20
N VAL A 95 4.82 29.30 -3.27
CA VAL A 95 6.13 28.60 -3.26
C VAL A 95 6.05 27.20 -3.88
N ILE A 96 4.84 26.76 -4.29
CA ILE A 96 4.58 25.38 -4.72
C ILE A 96 3.82 25.36 -6.03
N ASN A 97 4.32 24.59 -7.00
CA ASN A 97 3.57 24.24 -8.20
C ASN A 97 2.61 23.08 -7.85
N LYS A 98 1.36 23.42 -7.51
CA LYS A 98 0.34 22.45 -7.10
C LYS A 98 0.11 21.33 -8.15
N PRO A 99 -0.09 21.63 -9.46
CA PRO A 99 -0.19 20.58 -10.46
C PRO A 99 0.98 19.59 -10.42
N ALA A 100 2.22 20.09 -10.33
CA ALA A 100 3.40 19.24 -10.26
C ALA A 100 3.45 18.40 -8.97
N ALA A 101 3.04 18.97 -7.83
CA ALA A 101 2.99 18.26 -6.55
C ALA A 101 1.93 17.14 -6.55
N LEU A 102 0.72 17.42 -7.07
CA LEU A 102 -0.33 16.40 -7.23
C LEU A 102 0.09 15.31 -8.21
N GLU A 103 0.71 15.69 -9.33
CA GLU A 103 1.22 14.73 -10.31
C GLU A 103 2.29 13.84 -9.70
N ALA A 104 3.22 14.39 -8.93
CA ALA A 104 4.27 13.61 -8.25
C ALA A 104 3.69 12.55 -7.31
N LEU A 105 2.76 12.94 -6.43
CA LEU A 105 2.08 12.01 -5.51
C LEU A 105 1.27 10.95 -6.26
N ALA A 106 0.51 11.36 -7.27
CA ALA A 106 -0.32 10.46 -8.06
C ALA A 106 0.52 9.47 -8.88
N ALA A 107 1.65 9.92 -9.42
CA ALA A 107 2.59 9.09 -10.16
C ALA A 107 3.25 8.06 -9.24
N ALA A 108 3.67 8.45 -8.03
CA ALA A 108 4.24 7.51 -7.06
C ALA A 108 3.25 6.40 -6.72
N ASN A 109 2.02 6.73 -6.32
CA ASN A 109 1.04 5.72 -5.95
C ASN A 109 0.64 4.83 -7.14
N SER A 110 0.42 5.40 -8.33
CA SER A 110 0.06 4.63 -9.52
C SER A 110 1.18 3.66 -9.93
N THR A 111 2.44 4.08 -9.83
CA THR A 111 3.61 3.28 -10.23
C THR A 111 3.85 2.14 -9.26
N ILE A 112 3.76 2.38 -7.95
CA ILE A 112 3.87 1.31 -6.93
C ILE A 112 2.75 0.29 -7.15
N PHE A 113 1.52 0.77 -7.32
CA PHE A 113 0.35 -0.07 -7.52
C PHE A 113 0.52 -0.95 -8.76
N SER A 114 0.76 -0.39 -9.95
CA SER A 114 0.90 -1.18 -11.17
C SER A 114 2.10 -2.13 -11.19
N SER A 115 3.14 -1.86 -10.40
CA SER A 115 4.37 -2.66 -10.40
C SER A 115 4.33 -3.85 -9.44
N ILE A 116 3.65 -3.74 -8.30
CA ILE A 116 3.71 -4.74 -7.22
C ILE A 116 2.35 -5.41 -7.00
N TYR A 117 1.26 -4.64 -7.01
CA TYR A 117 -0.09 -5.17 -6.76
C TYR A 117 -0.47 -6.36 -7.64
N PRO A 118 -0.19 -6.37 -8.97
CA PRO A 118 -0.58 -7.50 -9.82
C PRO A 118 0.00 -8.83 -9.35
N VAL A 119 1.25 -8.83 -8.92
CA VAL A 119 1.95 -10.04 -8.45
C VAL A 119 1.30 -10.57 -7.18
N MET A 120 1.08 -9.68 -6.21
CA MET A 120 0.43 -10.03 -4.93
C MET A 120 -0.99 -10.54 -5.15
N ARG A 121 -1.74 -9.88 -6.05
CA ARG A 121 -3.13 -10.23 -6.36
C ARG A 121 -3.22 -11.57 -7.11
N PHE A 122 -2.33 -11.81 -8.06
CA PHE A 122 -2.25 -13.09 -8.75
C PHE A 122 -1.91 -14.22 -7.77
N ALA A 123 -0.87 -14.04 -6.94
CA ALA A 123 -0.48 -15.04 -5.94
C ALA A 123 -1.62 -15.33 -4.95
N GLN A 124 -2.34 -14.31 -4.50
CA GLN A 124 -3.51 -14.50 -3.63
C GLN A 124 -4.64 -15.29 -4.32
N LYS A 125 -4.89 -15.05 -5.61
CA LYS A 125 -5.97 -15.70 -6.37
C LYS A 125 -5.61 -17.12 -6.82
N CYS A 126 -4.37 -17.34 -7.23
CA CYS A 126 -3.93 -18.51 -7.98
C CYS A 126 -2.85 -19.33 -7.26
N GLY A 127 -2.29 -18.82 -6.18
CA GLY A 127 -1.16 -19.40 -5.45
C GLY A 127 0.19 -18.97 -6.02
N ALA A 128 1.20 -18.89 -5.15
CA ALA A 128 2.58 -18.56 -5.54
C ALA A 128 3.22 -19.63 -6.44
N ALA A 129 2.88 -20.91 -6.24
CA ALA A 129 3.36 -21.99 -7.09
C ALA A 129 2.90 -21.82 -8.55
N GLN A 130 1.64 -21.44 -8.75
CA GLN A 130 1.11 -21.16 -10.09
C GLN A 130 1.76 -19.90 -10.68
N LEU A 131 1.95 -18.85 -9.88
CA LEU A 131 2.66 -17.64 -10.32
C LEU A 131 4.04 -17.98 -10.87
N ARG A 132 4.82 -18.77 -10.13
CA ARG A 132 6.15 -19.23 -10.55
C ARG A 132 6.11 -19.99 -11.87
N LYS A 133 5.22 -20.99 -11.97
CA LYS A 133 5.03 -21.78 -13.20
C LYS A 133 4.73 -20.88 -14.40
N CYS A 134 3.90 -19.86 -14.23
CA CYS A 134 3.54 -18.93 -15.30
C CYS A 134 4.71 -18.03 -15.73
N VAL A 135 5.54 -17.58 -14.78
CA VAL A 135 6.72 -16.78 -15.10
C VAL A 135 7.79 -17.64 -15.79
N GLU A 136 8.01 -18.87 -15.31
CA GLU A 136 8.96 -19.82 -15.89
C GLU A 136 8.55 -20.27 -17.29
N SER A 137 7.24 -20.40 -17.56
CA SER A 137 6.73 -20.69 -18.89
C SER A 137 6.77 -19.49 -19.84
N GLY A 138 7.14 -18.30 -19.36
CA GLY A 138 7.18 -17.06 -20.15
C GLY A 138 5.80 -16.45 -20.43
N ALA A 139 4.75 -16.81 -19.68
CA ALA A 139 3.42 -16.23 -19.90
C ALA A 139 3.37 -14.73 -19.59
N PHE A 140 4.16 -14.29 -18.60
CA PHE A 140 4.41 -12.89 -18.27
C PHE A 140 5.69 -12.79 -17.43
N THR A 141 6.22 -11.57 -17.28
CA THR A 141 7.46 -11.32 -16.54
C THR A 141 7.20 -10.71 -15.17
N VAL A 142 7.99 -11.13 -14.18
CA VAL A 142 7.99 -10.57 -12.81
C VAL A 142 9.44 -10.41 -12.36
N ASP A 143 9.73 -9.35 -11.60
CA ASP A 143 11.07 -9.20 -11.01
C ASP A 143 11.35 -10.36 -10.03
N SER A 144 12.54 -10.95 -10.16
CA SER A 144 12.98 -12.07 -9.33
C SER A 144 12.84 -11.82 -7.82
N GLN A 145 13.01 -10.57 -7.35
CA GLN A 145 12.85 -10.23 -5.93
C GLN A 145 11.42 -10.43 -5.45
N LEU A 146 10.42 -10.14 -6.30
CA LEU A 146 9.02 -10.39 -5.96
C LEU A 146 8.72 -11.89 -5.91
N LEU A 147 9.34 -12.72 -6.76
CA LEU A 147 9.21 -14.18 -6.68
C LEU A 147 9.80 -14.73 -5.38
N VAL A 148 10.99 -14.27 -4.97
CA VAL A 148 11.61 -14.65 -3.69
C VAL A 148 10.72 -14.22 -2.52
N ALA A 149 10.13 -13.02 -2.58
CA ALA A 149 9.19 -12.58 -1.54
C ALA A 149 7.96 -13.50 -1.47
N MET A 150 7.45 -14.01 -2.60
CA MET A 150 6.33 -14.97 -2.59
C MET A 150 6.71 -16.31 -1.96
N ASP A 151 7.92 -16.81 -2.22
CA ASP A 151 8.40 -18.03 -1.54
C ASP A 151 8.47 -17.84 -0.02
N ASN A 152 8.91 -16.66 0.43
CA ASN A 152 8.95 -16.32 1.85
C ASN A 152 7.54 -16.22 2.47
N ILE A 153 6.56 -15.65 1.77
CA ILE A 153 5.17 -15.62 2.24
C ILE A 153 4.64 -17.05 2.43
N GLU A 154 4.87 -17.93 1.45
CA GLU A 154 4.40 -19.32 1.52
C GLU A 154 5.10 -20.12 2.61
N SER A 155 6.38 -19.83 2.86
CA SER A 155 7.17 -20.48 3.92
C SER A 155 6.87 -19.91 5.32
N GLY A 156 6.05 -18.86 5.43
CA GLY A 156 5.72 -18.22 6.71
C GLY A 156 6.71 -17.15 7.18
N GLU A 157 7.74 -16.83 6.37
CA GLU A 157 8.75 -15.81 6.63
C GLU A 157 8.24 -14.41 6.25
N LEU A 158 7.10 -14.01 6.84
CA LEU A 158 6.32 -12.85 6.42
C LEU A 158 7.08 -11.52 6.54
N GLY A 159 7.91 -11.37 7.58
CA GLY A 159 8.75 -10.19 7.78
C GLY A 159 9.82 -10.05 6.70
N ALA A 160 10.53 -11.14 6.40
CA ALA A 160 11.54 -11.17 5.35
C ALA A 160 10.92 -10.91 3.97
N ALA A 161 9.73 -11.45 3.69
CA ALA A 161 9.00 -11.12 2.47
C ALA A 161 8.70 -9.61 2.37
N ALA A 162 8.20 -9.00 3.44
CA ALA A 162 7.89 -7.58 3.46
C ALA A 162 9.13 -6.69 3.26
N ASP A 163 10.26 -7.05 3.88
CA ASP A 163 11.53 -6.31 3.73
C ASP A 163 12.05 -6.36 2.28
N ILE A 164 11.93 -7.52 1.62
CA ILE A 164 12.31 -7.67 0.21
C ILE A 164 11.44 -6.79 -0.69
N ILE A 165 10.11 -6.82 -0.50
CA ILE A 165 9.19 -6.01 -1.31
C ILE A 165 9.40 -4.52 -1.03
N ALA A 166 9.61 -4.12 0.23
CA ALA A 166 9.87 -2.74 0.60
C ALA A 166 11.15 -2.20 -0.06
N ARG A 167 12.25 -2.97 -0.02
CA ARG A 167 13.49 -2.60 -0.72
C ARG A 167 13.28 -2.51 -2.23
N TYR A 168 12.60 -3.48 -2.83
CA TYR A 168 12.28 -3.46 -4.25
C TYR A 168 11.48 -2.20 -4.62
N GLU A 169 10.42 -1.91 -3.87
CA GLU A 169 9.59 -0.72 -4.05
C GLU A 169 10.43 0.55 -3.95
N GLN A 170 11.14 0.76 -2.85
CA GLN A 170 11.77 2.04 -2.56
C GLN A 170 12.97 2.33 -3.46
N VAL A 171 13.74 1.30 -3.83
CA VAL A 171 14.96 1.44 -4.63
C VAL A 171 14.69 1.35 -6.13
N LYS A 172 13.89 0.37 -6.59
CA LYS A 172 13.69 0.16 -8.04
C LYS A 172 12.45 0.86 -8.60
N ILE A 173 11.39 1.03 -7.80
CA ILE A 173 10.11 1.56 -8.29
C ILE A 173 9.95 3.04 -7.96
N VAL A 174 10.19 3.44 -6.71
CA VAL A 174 9.91 4.78 -6.20
C VAL A 174 11.02 5.76 -6.56
N GLN A 175 12.29 5.35 -6.48
CA GLN A 175 13.41 6.25 -6.75
C GLN A 175 13.36 6.90 -8.15
N PRO A 176 13.09 6.17 -9.25
CA PRO A 176 12.93 6.80 -10.57
C PRO A 176 11.77 7.80 -10.64
N VAL A 177 10.70 7.59 -9.86
CA VAL A 177 9.59 8.54 -9.77
C VAL A 177 10.03 9.81 -9.04
N TYR A 178 10.78 9.68 -7.93
CA TYR A 178 11.35 10.83 -7.23
C TYR A 178 12.23 11.67 -8.13
N GLU A 179 13.08 11.02 -8.93
CA GLU A 179 13.98 11.70 -9.88
C GLU A 179 13.19 12.40 -10.99
N LYS A 180 12.24 11.69 -11.62
CA LYS A 180 11.41 12.25 -12.69
C LYS A 180 10.55 13.43 -12.22
N TYR A 181 10.02 13.36 -11.01
CA TYR A 181 9.11 14.36 -10.45
C TYR A 181 9.76 15.21 -9.34
N ALA A 182 11.09 15.36 -9.37
CA ALA A 182 11.84 16.06 -8.32
C ALA A 182 11.32 17.47 -8.06
N GLY A 183 10.90 18.20 -9.09
CA GLY A 183 10.29 19.53 -8.93
C GLY A 183 9.00 19.52 -8.10
N GLY A 184 8.15 18.50 -8.27
CA GLY A 184 6.93 18.32 -7.49
C GLY A 184 7.22 17.98 -6.03
N PHE A 185 8.11 17.00 -5.78
CA PHE A 185 8.51 16.61 -4.43
C PHE A 185 9.25 17.72 -3.68
N ASN A 186 10.16 18.44 -4.35
CA ASN A 186 10.83 19.59 -3.76
C ASN A 186 9.84 20.71 -3.41
N GLY A 187 8.81 20.91 -4.23
CA GLY A 187 7.72 21.82 -3.93
C GLY A 187 6.93 21.40 -2.69
N LEU A 188 6.61 20.11 -2.57
CA LEU A 188 5.94 19.54 -1.40
C LEU A 188 6.74 19.76 -0.12
N MET A 189 8.02 19.38 -0.09
CA MET A 189 8.88 19.53 1.10
C MET A 189 8.98 20.99 1.54
N ARG A 190 9.09 21.94 0.60
CA ARG A 190 9.10 23.39 0.93
C ARG A 190 7.77 23.84 1.50
N GLY A 191 6.66 23.34 0.97
CA GLY A 191 5.32 23.66 1.46
C GLY A 191 5.07 23.15 2.87
N GLU A 192 5.45 21.90 3.10
CA GLU A 192 5.35 21.25 4.40
C GLU A 192 6.22 21.92 5.45
N ALA A 193 7.43 22.36 5.09
CA ALA A 193 8.30 23.11 6.00
C ALA A 193 7.72 24.47 6.47
N MET A 194 6.66 24.99 5.81
CA MET A 194 5.97 26.20 6.23
C MET A 194 4.82 25.95 7.20
N LEU A 195 4.40 24.70 7.35
CA LEU A 195 3.32 24.32 8.26
C LEU A 195 3.91 24.03 9.65
N PRO A 196 3.25 24.47 10.73
CA PRO A 196 3.70 24.12 12.08
C PRO A 196 3.50 22.63 12.34
N GLY A 197 4.42 22.04 13.11
CA GLY A 197 4.40 20.62 13.48
C GLY A 197 5.09 19.70 12.48
N ASP A 198 5.28 18.46 12.87
CA ASP A 198 5.90 17.42 12.04
C ASP A 198 5.05 17.16 10.78
N GLN A 199 5.62 17.26 9.59
CA GLN A 199 4.93 16.98 8.33
C GLN A 199 5.49 15.74 7.61
N THR A 200 6.57 15.16 8.13
CA THR A 200 7.31 14.06 7.51
C THR A 200 6.93 12.70 8.06
N SER A 201 6.41 12.67 9.29
CA SER A 201 5.90 11.44 9.90
C SER A 201 4.59 11.00 9.28
N ILE A 202 4.49 9.69 9.02
CA ILE A 202 3.33 9.05 8.42
C ILE A 202 2.59 8.31 9.54
N PRO A 203 1.30 8.58 9.76
CA PRO A 203 0.54 7.83 10.74
C PRO A 203 0.15 6.46 10.20
N ILE A 204 0.18 5.44 11.06
CA ILE A 204 -0.50 4.17 10.76
C ILE A 204 -1.97 4.33 11.15
N SER A 205 -2.77 4.85 10.21
CA SER A 205 -4.20 5.09 10.39
C SER A 205 -5.02 4.81 9.12
N LYS A 206 -6.29 4.47 9.31
CA LYS A 206 -7.31 4.36 8.25
C LYS A 206 -8.05 5.68 7.98
N GLU A 207 -7.64 6.75 8.64
CA GLU A 207 -8.21 8.08 8.55
C GLU A 207 -7.12 9.11 8.24
N CYS A 208 -7.53 10.27 7.72
CA CYS A 208 -6.65 11.43 7.58
C CYS A 208 -6.50 12.11 8.94
N THR A 209 -5.53 11.65 9.73
CA THR A 209 -5.23 12.15 11.06
C THR A 209 -3.77 12.58 11.16
N HIS A 210 -3.49 13.44 12.12
CA HIS A 210 -2.12 13.81 12.51
C HIS A 210 -1.91 13.62 14.01
N ASP A 211 -2.67 12.70 14.60
CA ASP A 211 -2.58 12.32 16.01
C ASP A 211 -1.18 11.77 16.32
N SER A 212 -0.52 12.39 17.31
CA SER A 212 0.85 12.06 17.71
C SER A 212 1.01 10.60 18.10
N ASP A 213 -0.04 9.97 18.65
CA ASP A 213 0.03 8.57 19.06
C ASP A 213 0.08 7.61 17.86
N MET A 214 -0.34 8.07 16.69
CA MET A 214 -0.38 7.27 15.46
C MET A 214 0.81 7.54 14.54
N LEU A 215 1.50 8.68 14.72
CA LEU A 215 2.66 9.07 13.93
C LEU A 215 3.83 8.11 14.15
N VAL A 216 4.57 7.86 13.07
CA VAL A 216 5.83 7.14 13.10
C VAL A 216 6.93 8.09 12.70
N ASP A 217 7.81 8.39 13.65
CA ASP A 217 8.88 9.36 13.46
C ASP A 217 9.92 8.90 12.43
N ILE A 218 10.20 9.77 11.45
CA ILE A 218 11.27 9.61 10.48
C ILE A 218 12.65 9.73 11.14
N GLY A 219 12.77 10.51 12.22
CA GLY A 219 14.00 10.75 12.95
C GLY A 219 15.05 11.46 12.10
N ASP A 220 16.24 10.86 12.01
CA ASP A 220 17.41 11.34 11.27
C ASP A 220 17.48 10.84 9.81
N LEU A 221 16.48 10.09 9.36
CA LEU A 221 16.44 9.51 8.02
C LEU A 221 16.10 10.56 6.95
N ASP A 222 16.77 10.50 5.81
CA ASP A 222 16.51 11.37 4.66
C ASP A 222 15.51 10.70 3.70
N ILE A 223 14.30 11.27 3.58
CA ILE A 223 13.26 10.74 2.68
C ILE A 223 13.68 10.76 1.20
N THR A 224 14.67 11.56 0.82
CA THR A 224 15.19 11.57 -0.56
C THR A 224 16.13 10.40 -0.84
N ASN A 225 16.72 9.81 0.20
CA ASN A 225 17.58 8.63 0.11
C ASN A 225 16.73 7.34 0.09
N PRO A 226 16.86 6.49 -0.95
CA PRO A 226 16.05 5.27 -1.05
C PRO A 226 16.31 4.26 0.06
N GLU A 227 17.53 4.16 0.59
CA GLU A 227 17.87 3.24 1.69
C GLU A 227 17.25 3.68 3.01
N ASP A 228 17.23 4.99 3.26
CA ASP A 228 16.58 5.57 4.43
C ASP A 228 15.06 5.38 4.37
N ARG A 229 14.46 5.47 3.18
CA ARG A 229 13.05 5.10 2.99
C ARG A 229 12.78 3.62 3.29
N VAL A 230 13.70 2.71 2.95
CA VAL A 230 13.58 1.29 3.35
C VAL A 230 13.62 1.13 4.87
N GLN A 231 14.53 1.83 5.54
CA GLN A 231 14.60 1.81 7.01
C GLN A 231 13.32 2.37 7.64
N TYR A 232 12.79 3.46 7.09
CA TYR A 232 11.57 4.08 7.56
C TYR A 232 10.35 3.18 7.33
N TYR A 233 10.28 2.48 6.19
CA TYR A 233 9.28 1.43 5.95
C TYR A 233 9.30 0.37 7.04
N GLY A 234 10.48 -0.06 7.49
CA GLY A 234 10.62 -0.97 8.63
C GLY A 234 10.04 -0.41 9.94
N ARG A 235 10.16 0.90 10.19
CA ARG A 235 9.52 1.55 11.35
C ARG A 235 8.00 1.52 11.25
N LEU A 236 7.45 1.86 10.07
CA LEU A 236 6.03 1.82 9.77
C LEU A 236 5.44 0.41 9.98
N MET A 237 6.13 -0.60 9.46
CA MET A 237 5.74 -2.01 9.62
C MET A 237 5.66 -2.43 11.09
N ARG A 238 6.68 -2.11 11.89
CA ARG A 238 6.69 -2.41 13.32
C ARG A 238 5.53 -1.73 14.06
N ARG A 239 5.25 -0.46 13.76
CA ARG A 239 4.12 0.26 14.36
C ARG A 239 2.79 -0.41 14.02
N MET A 240 2.57 -0.79 12.78
CA MET A 240 1.35 -1.48 12.34
C MET A 240 1.14 -2.79 13.10
N LEU A 241 2.18 -3.63 13.21
CA LEU A 241 2.11 -4.90 13.93
C LEU A 241 1.85 -4.73 15.44
N GLN A 242 2.40 -3.67 16.05
CA GLN A 242 2.11 -3.33 17.44
C GLN A 242 0.64 -2.96 17.63
N GLN A 243 0.06 -2.12 16.76
CA GLN A 243 -1.36 -1.76 16.82
C GLN A 243 -2.28 -2.98 16.70
N ASP A 244 -1.99 -3.90 15.79
CA ASP A 244 -2.76 -5.14 15.63
C ASP A 244 -2.73 -6.00 16.89
N SER A 245 -1.55 -6.09 17.52
CA SER A 245 -1.35 -6.88 18.74
C SER A 245 -2.13 -6.30 19.92
N SER A 246 -2.08 -4.97 20.09
CA SER A 246 -2.86 -4.25 21.12
C SER A 246 -4.37 -4.42 20.91
N ALA A 247 -4.85 -4.34 19.66
CA ALA A 247 -6.28 -4.52 19.34
C ALA A 247 -6.78 -5.94 19.64
N ARG A 248 -5.92 -6.96 19.49
CA ARG A 248 -6.23 -8.35 19.85
C ARG A 248 -6.19 -8.58 21.37
N GLY A 249 -5.20 -7.99 22.06
CA GLY A 249 -5.06 -8.09 23.52
C GLY A 249 -6.22 -7.44 24.29
N GLY A 250 -6.71 -6.28 23.82
CA GLY A 250 -7.84 -5.58 24.45
C GLY A 250 -9.18 -6.31 24.35
N ARG A 251 -9.37 -7.17 23.35
CA ARG A 251 -10.59 -7.99 23.21
C ARG A 251 -10.68 -9.15 24.20
N ASN A 252 -9.57 -9.60 24.78
CA ASN A 252 -9.55 -10.69 25.76
C ASN A 252 -9.66 -10.23 27.23
N GLY A 253 -9.71 -8.92 27.50
CA GLY A 253 -9.75 -8.36 28.86
C GLY A 253 -11.13 -7.91 29.38
N GLY A 254 -12.19 -8.04 28.59
CA GLY A 254 -13.52 -7.46 28.88
C GLY A 254 -14.59 -8.43 29.40
N GLY A 255 -14.21 -9.63 29.86
CA GLY A 255 -15.15 -10.67 30.29
C GLY A 255 -14.90 -11.10 31.74
N GLY A 256 -15.17 -10.22 32.70
CA GLY A 256 -15.05 -10.60 34.11
C GLY A 256 -15.32 -9.48 35.10
N ALA A 257 -16.60 -9.17 35.34
CA ALA A 257 -17.16 -8.84 36.67
C ALA A 257 -18.62 -8.37 36.53
N SER A 258 -19.55 -9.32 36.54
CA SER A 258 -20.89 -9.10 37.10
C SER A 258 -21.19 -10.28 38.00
N GLY A 259 -20.64 -10.23 39.21
CA GLY A 259 -20.94 -11.14 40.31
C GLY A 259 -21.26 -10.27 41.54
N SER A 260 -22.48 -10.45 42.03
CA SER A 260 -23.13 -9.85 43.20
C SER A 260 -22.22 -9.41 44.35
N TRP A 261 -22.48 -8.24 44.92
CA TRP A 261 -23.17 -8.01 46.22
C TRP A 261 -23.77 -6.60 46.23
#